data_AF-A0A499UW54-F1
#
_entry.id   AF-A0A499UW54-F1
#
_cell.length_a   1.000
_cell.length_b   1.000
_cell.length_c   1.000
_cell.angle_alpha   90.00
_cell.angle_beta   90.00
_cell.angle_gamma   90.00
#
_symmetry.space_group_name_H-M   'P 1'
#
loop_
_entity.id
_entity.type
_entity.pdbx_description
1 polymer ?
#
loop_
_entity_poly.entity_id
_entity_poly.type
_entity_poly.pdbx_seq_one_letter_code
_entity_poly.pdbx_strand_id
1 'polypeptide(L)' 'MRDGDWITLDVPARALTLEVAKEELERRRAAWQPPPPVAARGWSRLYTEHVLQADQGLDLDFLVGSSGHEVPRESH' A
#
# COMPACT_ATOMS: atom_id res chain seq x y z
N MET A 1 -9.38 -12.64 1.84
CA MET A 1 -9.52 -13.92 1.13
C MET A 1 -9.24 -15.05 2.10
N ARG A 2 -9.80 -16.23 1.87
CA ARG A 2 -9.55 -17.48 2.59
C ARG A 2 -9.38 -18.60 1.57
N ASP A 3 -8.74 -19.68 1.99
CA ASP A 3 -8.62 -20.88 1.17
C ASP A 3 -10.00 -21.41 0.78
N GLY A 4 -10.16 -21.74 -0.50
CA GLY A 4 -11.43 -22.21 -1.07
C GLY A 4 -12.40 -21.11 -1.51
N ASP A 5 -12.09 -19.82 -1.32
CA ASP A 5 -12.86 -18.74 -1.95
C ASP A 5 -12.73 -18.82 -3.48
N TRP A 6 -13.85 -18.64 -4.19
CA TRP A 6 -13.85 -18.57 -5.65
C TRP A 6 -13.33 -17.21 -6.15
N ILE A 7 -12.51 -17.25 -7.20
CA ILE A 7 -11.98 -16.06 -7.88
C ILE A 7 -12.24 -16.19 -9.38
N THR A 8 -12.76 -15.12 -9.97
CA THR A 8 -12.89 -14.97 -11.41
C THR A 8 -11.76 -14.09 -11.95
N LEU A 9 -11.04 -14.57 -12.96
CA LEU A 9 -10.06 -13.80 -13.72
C LEU A 9 -10.55 -13.66 -15.16
N ASP A 10 -10.79 -12.43 -15.59
CA ASP A 10 -11.15 -12.08 -16.96
C ASP A 10 -10.11 -11.13 -17.53
N VAL A 11 -9.20 -11.68 -18.34
CA VAL A 11 -8.09 -10.92 -18.95
C VAL A 11 -8.60 -9.93 -20.01
N PRO A 12 -9.48 -10.33 -20.96
CA PRO A 12 -10.08 -9.38 -21.91
C PRO A 12 -10.78 -8.19 -21.24
N ALA A 13 -11.54 -8.43 -20.18
CA ALA A 13 -12.24 -7.37 -19.44
C ALA A 13 -11.34 -6.63 -18.43
N ARG A 14 -10.11 -7.10 -18.20
CA ARG A 14 -9.19 -6.62 -17.16
C ARG A 14 -9.79 -6.65 -15.76
N ALA A 15 -10.54 -7.71 -15.45
CA ALA A 15 -11.23 -7.87 -14.19
C ALA A 15 -10.65 -9.04 -13.36
N LEU A 16 -10.54 -8.80 -12.06
CA LEU A 16 -10.21 -9.81 -11.06
C LEU A 16 -11.22 -9.67 -9.92
N THR A 17 -12.09 -10.66 -9.77
CA THR A 17 -13.22 -10.61 -8.83
C THR A 17 -13.10 -11.73 -7.81
N LEU A 18 -13.24 -11.37 -6.53
CA LEU A 18 -13.43 -12.33 -5.44
C LEU A 18 -14.92 -12.60 -5.30
N GLU A 19 -15.35 -13.83 -5.59
CA GLU A 19 -16.76 -14.26 -5.65
C GLU A 19 -17.30 -14.55 -4.25
N VAL A 20 -17.37 -13.52 -3.41
CA VAL A 20 -17.88 -13.57 -2.04
C VAL A 20 -18.98 -12.53 -1.90
N ALA A 21 -20.11 -12.93 -1.30
CA ALA A 21 -21.22 -12.02 -1.03
C ALA A 21 -20.75 -10.79 -0.25
N LYS A 22 -21.31 -9.62 -0.57
CA LYS A 22 -20.89 -8.34 0.01
C LYS A 22 -20.99 -8.35 1.53
N GLU A 23 -22.04 -8.94 2.08
CA GLU A 23 -22.28 -9.05 3.53
C GLU A 23 -21.15 -9.83 4.22
N GLU A 24 -20.66 -10.90 3.58
CA GLU A 24 -19.55 -11.69 4.09
C GLU A 24 -18.21 -10.93 3.94
N LEU A 25 -18.01 -10.18 2.86
CA LEU A 25 -16.83 -9.33 2.72
C LEU A 25 -16.78 -8.24 3.80
N GLU A 26 -17.89 -7.58 4.09
CA GLU A 26 -17.96 -6.58 5.15
C GLU A 26 -17.72 -7.21 6.53
N ARG A 27 -18.31 -8.38 6.81
CA ARG A 27 -18.04 -9.12 8.05
C ARG A 27 -16.56 -9.47 8.20
N ARG A 28 -15.92 -9.95 7.12
CA ARG A 28 -14.48 -10.28 7.11
C ARG A 28 -13.61 -9.04 7.29
N ARG A 29 -13.97 -7.92 6.67
CA ARG A 29 -13.27 -6.63 6.78
C ARG A 29 -13.36 -6.09 8.21
N ALA A 30 -14.53 -6.16 8.84
CA ALA A 30 -14.72 -5.73 10.23
C ALA A 30 -13.91 -6.57 11.23
N ALA A 31 -13.65 -7.83 10.92
CA ALA A 31 -12.83 -8.72 11.76
C ALA A 31 -11.32 -8.63 11.47
N TRP A 32 -10.90 -7.87 10.46
CA TRP A 32 -9.49 -7.78 10.08
C TRP A 32 -8.69 -6.94 11.07
N GLN A 33 -7.51 -7.45 11.45
CA GLN A 33 -6.55 -6.74 12.27
C GLN A 33 -5.24 -6.60 11.47
N PRO A 34 -4.64 -5.40 11.41
CA PRO A 34 -3.37 -5.22 10.73
C PRO A 34 -2.27 -6.04 11.42
N PRO A 35 -1.32 -6.61 10.66
CA PRO A 35 -0.16 -7.25 11.25
C PRO A 35 0.69 -6.21 12.01
N PRO A 36 1.52 -6.65 12.98
CA PRO A 36 2.42 -5.74 13.68
C PRO A 36 3.43 -5.10 12.72
N PRO A 37 3.92 -3.88 13.02
CA PRO A 37 4.93 -3.22 12.22
C PRO A 37 6.19 -4.08 12.04
N VAL A 38 6.77 -4.05 10.83
CA VAL A 38 7.96 -4.83 10.48
C VAL A 38 9.19 -4.39 11.29
N ALA A 39 9.27 -3.10 11.66
CA ALA A 39 10.36 -2.55 12.46
C ALA A 39 9.88 -1.41 13.37
N ALA A 40 10.48 -1.29 14.55
CA ALA A 40 10.16 -0.23 15.51
C ALA A 40 10.89 1.10 15.24
N ARG A 41 11.98 1.08 14.46
CA ARG A 41 12.83 2.26 14.16
C ARG A 41 13.67 2.05 12.90
N GLY A 42 14.34 3.11 12.45
CA GLY A 42 15.30 3.09 11.36
C GLY A 42 14.65 3.11 9.98
N TRP A 43 15.44 2.84 8.94
CA TRP A 43 15.01 2.91 7.54
C TRP A 43 13.77 2.06 7.26
N SER A 44 13.71 0.82 7.76
CA SER A 44 12.56 -0.06 7.51
C SER A 44 11.25 0.53 8.01
N ARG A 45 11.27 1.21 9.18
CA ARG A 45 10.09 1.91 9.71
C ARG A 45 9.72 3.09 8.83
N LEU A 46 10.69 3.98 8.52
CA LEU A 46 10.48 5.13 7.65
C LEU A 46 9.86 4.69 6.32
N TYR A 47 10.42 3.67 5.68
CA TYR A 47 9.92 3.15 4.41
C TYR A 47 8.48 2.64 4.53
N THR A 48 8.17 1.77 5.52
CA THR A 48 6.80 1.24 5.67
C THR A 48 5.76 2.30 6.04
N GLU A 49 6.17 3.38 6.71
CA GLU A 49 5.27 4.49 7.08
C GLU A 49 5.00 5.44 5.91
N HIS A 50 5.97 5.63 5.01
CA HIS A 50 5.92 6.68 3.98
C HIS A 50 5.79 6.18 2.55
N VAL A 51 5.99 4.88 2.27
CA VAL A 51 5.87 4.36 0.90
C VAL A 51 4.43 4.40 0.40
N LEU A 52 4.24 4.97 -0.79
CA LEU A 52 2.97 5.01 -1.50
C LEU A 52 2.60 3.64 -2.08
N GLN A 53 1.33 3.47 -2.43
CA GLN A 53 0.85 2.22 -3.03
C GLN A 53 1.42 2.02 -4.45
N ALA A 54 1.39 0.78 -4.94
CA ALA A 54 2.02 0.42 -6.21
C ALA A 54 1.44 1.15 -7.43
N ASP A 55 0.14 1.44 -7.42
CA ASP A 55 -0.54 2.24 -8.44
C ASP A 55 -0.10 3.71 -8.44
N GLN A 56 0.54 4.16 -7.35
CA GLN A 56 1.09 5.50 -7.19
C GLN A 56 2.62 5.56 -7.40
N GLY A 57 3.26 4.44 -7.76
CA GLY A 57 4.68 4.42 -8.15
C GLY A 57 5.67 4.04 -7.06
N LEU A 58 5.22 3.61 -5.87
CA LEU A 58 6.09 3.13 -4.77
C LEU A 58 7.14 4.15 -4.28
N ASP A 59 6.88 5.43 -4.45
CA ASP A 59 7.74 6.50 -3.91
C ASP A 59 7.46 6.76 -2.42
N LEU A 60 8.31 7.54 -1.75
CA LEU A 60 7.99 8.06 -0.42
C LEU A 60 7.14 9.32 -0.56
N ASP A 61 6.06 9.42 0.22
CA ASP A 61 5.09 10.53 0.16
C ASP A 61 5.74 11.92 0.21
N PHE A 62 6.79 12.09 1.01
CA PHE A 62 7.52 13.34 1.20
C PHE A 62 8.57 13.64 0.12
N LEU A 63 8.79 12.72 -0.82
CA LEU A 63 9.73 12.90 -1.94
C LEU A 63 9.03 13.19 -3.27
N VAL A 64 7.72 13.06 -3.34
CA VAL A 64 6.95 13.32 -4.56
C VAL A 64 7.16 14.76 -5.05
N GLY A 65 7.53 14.90 -6.32
CA GLY A 65 7.72 16.20 -6.98
C GLY A 65 9.19 16.50 -7.27
N SER A 66 9.66 17.69 -6.93
CA SER A 66 11.03 18.14 -7.20
C SER A 66 11.57 19.04 -6.10
N SER A 67 12.82 18.85 -5.70
CA SER A 67 13.46 19.62 -4.61
C SER A 67 14.09 20.96 -5.05
N GLY A 68 14.02 21.32 -6.34
CA GLY A 68 14.64 22.53 -6.86
C GLY A 68 16.18 22.48 -6.91
N HIS A 69 16.81 23.62 -7.15
CA HIS A 69 18.27 23.77 -7.30
C HIS A 69 18.86 24.92 -6.48
N GLU A 70 18.09 25.46 -5.52
CA GLU A 70 18.53 26.58 -4.69
C GLU A 70 19.79 26.19 -3.89
N VAL A 71 20.77 27.09 -3.88
CA VAL A 71 22.03 26.87 -3.16
C VAL A 71 21.78 27.10 -1.66
N PRO A 72 22.01 26.08 -0.79
CA PRO A 72 21.83 26.23 0.64
C PRO A 72 22.80 27.24 1.26
N ARG A 73 22.56 27.58 2.54
CA ARG A 73 23.48 28.41 3.32
C ARG A 73 24.90 27.85 3.31
N GLU A 74 25.88 28.75 3.40
CA GLU A 74 27.29 28.41 3.60
C GLU A 74 27.45 27.46 4.80
N SER A 75 28.35 26.49 4.65
CA SER A 75 28.55 25.44 5.65
C SER A 75 29.36 25.91 6.87
N HIS A 76 30.03 27.06 6.77
CA HIS A 76 30.99 27.59 7.74
C HIS A 76 30.89 29.11 7.87
#